data_AF-A0A419GUU2-F1
#
_entry.id   AF-A0A419GUU2-F1
#
_cell.length_a   1.000
_cell.length_b   1.000
_cell.length_c   1.000
_cell.angle_alpha   90.00
_cell.angle_beta   90.00
_cell.angle_gamma   90.00
#
_symmetry.space_group_name_H-M   'P 1'
#
loop_
_entity.id
_entity.type
_entity.pdbx_description
1 polymer ?
#
loop_
_entity_poly.entity_id
_entity_poly.type
_entity_poly.pdbx_seq_one_letter_code
_entity_poly.pdbx_strand_id
1 'polypeptide(L)'
;MAILTISREFGSGGREIGHAVAALLNYEYVDKERLLADLKASGPEWEKWGKELDEHCPTVWEKHDWSFRGFSALIQSCILDHALKGNVVLMGRGGNFLLKDIQSAFRVRIIAPLEKRIERITMRESVDRETAKWLIKKTDTERECFIRSIYGKELNNPDEYDIILDAGKRQEEEIINIISENLQEREQIQGDNKTLSLRAEAARLKAGLLTNSRLFVPTLEVFHEGDSLVLRGIVHNPKEHKVVEEEAKRLTRGRPVRCELHYRK
;
A
#
# COMPACT_ATOMS: atom_id res chain seq x y z
N MET A 1 14.13 13.78 -3.56
CA MET A 1 12.73 13.29 -3.67
C MET A 1 12.47 12.36 -2.50
N ALA A 2 11.70 12.78 -1.50
CA ALA A 2 11.40 11.94 -0.35
C ALA A 2 9.96 11.44 -0.38
N ILE A 3 9.73 10.28 0.23
CA ILE A 3 8.42 9.65 0.35
C ILE A 3 8.17 9.40 1.82
N LEU A 4 7.05 9.88 2.35
CA LEU A 4 6.62 9.55 3.69
C LEU A 4 5.57 8.46 3.62
N THR A 5 5.73 7.39 4.39
CA THR A 5 4.63 6.46 4.67
C THR A 5 4.25 6.57 6.13
N ILE A 6 2.96 6.67 6.41
CA ILE A 6 2.45 6.73 7.78
C ILE A 6 1.48 5.57 8.00
N SER A 7 1.90 4.61 8.82
CA SER A 7 1.01 3.67 9.50
C SER A 7 0.56 4.27 10.84
N ARG A 8 -0.63 3.90 11.31
CA ARG A 8 -1.22 4.53 12.49
C ARG A 8 -2.32 3.70 13.12
N GLU A 9 -2.40 3.83 14.43
CA GLU A 9 -3.56 3.41 15.21
C GLU A 9 -4.73 4.40 15.04
N PHE A 10 -5.98 3.94 15.11
CA PHE A 10 -7.14 4.81 14.96
C PHE A 10 -7.30 5.79 16.13
N GLY A 11 -7.41 7.09 15.87
CA GLY A 11 -7.48 8.11 16.93
C GLY A 11 -6.12 8.48 17.53
N SER A 12 -5.00 8.05 16.94
CA SER A 12 -3.65 8.42 17.40
C SER A 12 -3.23 9.85 17.08
N GLY A 13 -3.94 10.56 16.19
CA GLY A 13 -3.49 11.86 15.63
C GLY A 13 -2.67 11.73 14.35
N GLY A 14 -2.40 10.51 13.88
CA GLY A 14 -1.56 10.29 12.70
C GLY A 14 -2.12 10.84 11.38
N ARG A 15 -3.44 11.09 11.28
CA ARG A 15 -4.04 11.72 10.08
C ARG A 15 -3.70 13.20 10.06
N GLU A 16 -3.89 13.87 11.19
CA GLU A 16 -3.66 15.29 11.40
C GLU A 16 -2.18 15.62 11.20
N ILE A 17 -1.28 14.82 11.79
CA ILE A 17 0.17 14.90 11.58
C ILE A 17 0.52 14.73 10.09
N GLY A 18 -0.04 13.74 9.40
CA GLY A 18 0.25 13.49 7.99
C GLY A 18 -0.16 14.65 7.08
N HIS A 19 -1.34 15.24 7.32
CA HIS A 19 -1.77 16.44 6.60
C HIS A 19 -0.88 17.64 6.89
N ALA A 20 -0.49 17.85 8.16
CA ALA A 20 0.37 18.96 8.55
C ALA A 20 1.74 18.87 7.88
N VAL A 21 2.36 17.68 7.86
CA VAL A 21 3.63 17.44 7.15
C VAL A 21 3.48 17.66 5.65
N ALA A 22 2.41 17.15 5.04
CA ALA A 22 2.16 17.34 3.61
C ALA A 22 2.01 18.82 3.24
N ALA A 23 1.28 19.59 4.06
CA ALA A 23 1.12 21.02 3.85
C ALA A 23 2.44 21.79 4.05
N LEU A 24 3.19 21.46 5.11
CA LEU A 24 4.45 22.11 5.45
C LEU A 24 5.51 21.95 4.35
N LEU A 25 5.64 20.74 3.79
CA LEU A 25 6.64 20.42 2.78
C LEU A 25 6.12 20.55 1.34
N ASN A 26 4.85 20.94 1.16
CA ASN A 26 4.17 20.97 -0.13
C ASN A 26 4.22 19.62 -0.86
N TYR A 27 3.94 18.54 -0.13
CA TYR A 27 3.89 17.18 -0.65
C TYR A 27 2.45 16.79 -1.02
N GLU A 28 2.30 15.90 -2.00
CA GLU A 28 1.01 15.30 -2.30
C GLU A 28 0.57 14.43 -1.11
N TYR A 29 -0.68 14.57 -0.65
CA TYR A 29 -1.24 13.70 0.38
C TYR A 29 -2.15 12.66 -0.25
N VAL A 30 -1.78 11.39 -0.11
CA VAL A 30 -2.49 10.24 -0.69
C VAL A 30 -2.99 9.34 0.42
N ASP A 31 -4.31 9.31 0.58
CA ASP A 31 -5.00 8.51 1.57
C ASP A 31 -5.91 7.45 0.94
N LYS A 32 -6.80 6.87 1.76
CA LYS A 32 -7.79 5.90 1.30
C LYS A 32 -8.62 6.47 0.16
N GLU A 33 -9.17 7.68 0.30
CA GLU A 33 -10.13 8.22 -0.65
C GLU A 33 -9.47 8.51 -2.00
N ARG A 34 -8.25 9.04 -1.97
CA ARG A 34 -7.47 9.23 -3.18
C ARG A 34 -7.18 7.91 -3.90
N LEU A 35 -6.74 6.89 -3.17
CA LEU A 35 -6.49 5.56 -3.75
C LEU A 35 -7.76 4.91 -4.29
N LEU A 36 -8.91 5.06 -3.62
CA LEU A 36 -10.20 4.57 -4.14
C LEU A 36 -10.60 5.25 -5.46
N ALA A 37 -10.31 6.55 -5.61
CA ALA A 37 -10.54 7.26 -6.86
C ALA A 37 -9.65 6.72 -7.99
N ASP A 38 -8.38 6.42 -7.71
CA ASP A 38 -7.47 5.81 -8.69
C ASP A 38 -7.92 4.40 -9.10
N LEU A 39 -8.39 3.60 -8.14
CA LEU A 39 -8.97 2.28 -8.39
C LEU A 39 -10.21 2.37 -9.29
N LYS A 40 -11.10 3.32 -9.01
CA LYS A 40 -12.31 3.57 -9.82
C LYS A 40 -11.98 3.88 -11.27
N ALA A 41 -10.89 4.61 -11.53
CA ALA A 41 -10.44 4.92 -12.89
C ALA A 41 -10.04 3.65 -13.68
N SER A 42 -9.73 2.55 -12.99
CA SER A 42 -9.44 1.24 -13.59
C SER A 42 -10.68 0.33 -13.69
N GLY A 43 -11.82 0.75 -13.14
CA GLY A 43 -13.08 0.01 -13.11
C GLY A 43 -13.86 0.24 -11.79
N PRO A 44 -15.18 0.47 -11.83
CA PRO A 44 -15.98 0.69 -10.63
C PRO A 44 -16.01 -0.50 -9.66
N GLU A 45 -15.79 -1.72 -10.15
CA GLU A 45 -15.69 -2.93 -9.34
C GLU A 45 -14.50 -2.89 -8.36
N TRP A 46 -13.40 -2.23 -8.71
CA TRP A 46 -12.23 -2.11 -7.85
C TRP A 46 -12.43 -1.11 -6.72
N GLU A 47 -13.18 -0.03 -6.97
CA GLU A 47 -13.63 0.89 -5.92
C GLU A 47 -14.52 0.15 -4.90
N LYS A 48 -15.44 -0.69 -5.40
CA LYS A 48 -16.34 -1.49 -4.56
C LYS A 48 -15.55 -2.44 -3.65
N TRP A 49 -14.60 -3.19 -4.21
CA TRP A 49 -13.69 -4.04 -3.43
C TRP A 49 -12.96 -3.27 -2.33
N GLY A 50 -12.44 -2.08 -2.67
CA GLY A 50 -11.73 -1.24 -1.71
C GLY A 50 -12.60 -0.71 -0.57
N LYS A 51 -13.92 -0.57 -0.77
CA LYS A 51 -14.88 -0.22 0.28
C LYS A 51 -15.24 -1.44 1.13
N GLU A 52 -15.56 -2.57 0.49
CA GLU A 52 -16.02 -3.79 1.17
C GLU A 52 -14.95 -4.39 2.10
N LEU A 53 -13.67 -4.33 1.71
CA LEU A 53 -12.55 -4.80 2.54
C LEU A 53 -12.34 -4.00 3.83
N ASP A 54 -12.80 -2.76 3.86
CA ASP A 54 -12.78 -1.97 5.10
C ASP A 54 -13.97 -2.27 5.99
N GLU A 55 -15.06 -2.79 5.43
CA GLU A 55 -16.25 -3.17 6.18
C GLU A 55 -16.12 -4.59 6.75
N HIS A 56 -15.39 -5.48 6.07
CA HIS A 56 -15.25 -6.88 6.45
C HIS A 56 -13.88 -7.44 6.06
N CYS A 57 -13.30 -8.23 6.97
CA CYS A 57 -12.09 -9.00 6.69
C CYS A 57 -12.38 -10.11 5.67
N PRO A 58 -11.61 -10.25 4.56
CA PRO A 58 -11.90 -11.26 3.58
C PRO A 58 -11.64 -12.65 4.19
N THR A 59 -12.58 -13.54 3.96
CA THR A 59 -12.48 -14.96 4.29
C THR A 59 -11.32 -15.61 3.53
N VAL A 60 -10.89 -16.79 3.99
CA VAL A 60 -9.82 -17.55 3.31
C VAL A 60 -10.20 -17.82 1.85
N TRP A 61 -11.47 -18.08 1.55
CA TRP A 61 -11.94 -18.33 0.18
C TRP A 61 -11.88 -17.07 -0.68
N GLU A 62 -12.33 -15.92 -0.18
CA GLU A 62 -12.26 -14.64 -0.90
C GLU A 62 -10.83 -14.24 -1.23
N LYS A 63 -9.85 -14.58 -0.37
CA LYS A 63 -8.43 -14.34 -0.66
C LYS A 63 -7.91 -15.10 -1.90
N HIS A 64 -8.57 -16.18 -2.29
CA HIS A 64 -8.23 -16.96 -3.48
C HIS A 64 -9.02 -16.52 -4.71
N ASP A 65 -10.02 -15.65 -4.53
CA ASP A 65 -10.78 -15.11 -5.64
C ASP A 65 -9.90 -14.24 -6.54
N TRP A 66 -10.16 -14.34 -7.84
CA TRP A 66 -9.50 -13.55 -8.86
C TRP A 66 -9.65 -12.05 -8.59
N SER A 67 -10.86 -11.63 -8.20
CA SER A 67 -11.18 -10.22 -8.01
C SER A 67 -10.42 -9.60 -6.82
N PHE A 68 -10.27 -10.33 -5.71
CA PHE A 68 -9.42 -9.89 -4.60
C PHE A 68 -7.94 -9.77 -5.00
N ARG A 69 -7.43 -10.69 -5.83
CA ARG A 69 -6.04 -10.64 -6.33
C ARG A 69 -5.80 -9.49 -7.29
N GLY A 70 -6.74 -9.25 -8.20
CA GLY A 70 -6.74 -8.09 -9.10
C GLY A 70 -6.73 -6.79 -8.31
N PHE A 71 -7.63 -6.65 -7.34
CA PHE A 71 -7.67 -5.52 -6.42
C PHE A 71 -6.34 -5.32 -5.68
N SER A 72 -5.80 -6.40 -5.09
CA SER A 72 -4.55 -6.37 -4.32
C SER A 72 -3.36 -5.93 -5.17
N ALA A 73 -3.26 -6.41 -6.40
CA ALA A 73 -2.20 -5.99 -7.32
C ALA A 73 -2.38 -4.54 -7.77
N LEU A 74 -3.63 -4.12 -8.02
CA LEU A 74 -3.94 -2.78 -8.48
C LEU A 74 -3.67 -1.72 -7.39
N ILE A 75 -4.08 -1.95 -6.14
CA ILE A 75 -3.79 -1.01 -5.04
C ILE A 75 -2.28 -0.89 -4.79
N GLN A 76 -1.53 -1.98 -4.89
CA GLN A 76 -0.06 -1.97 -4.79
C GLN A 76 0.57 -1.15 -5.92
N SER A 77 0.08 -1.30 -7.15
CA SER A 77 0.51 -0.49 -8.30
C SER A 77 0.25 1.00 -8.07
N CYS A 78 -0.96 1.37 -7.66
CA CYS A 78 -1.30 2.79 -7.40
C CYS A 78 -0.40 3.42 -6.33
N ILE A 79 -0.11 2.71 -5.24
CA ILE A 79 0.79 3.19 -4.19
C ILE A 79 2.21 3.43 -4.75
N LEU A 80 2.74 2.49 -5.54
CA LEU A 80 4.06 2.61 -6.15
C LEU A 80 4.12 3.72 -7.20
N ASP A 81 3.05 3.94 -7.97
CA ASP A 81 2.97 5.02 -8.95
C ASP A 81 2.97 6.41 -8.28
N HIS A 82 2.31 6.57 -7.13
CA HIS A 82 2.41 7.80 -6.33
C HIS A 82 3.80 7.96 -5.71
N ALA A 83 4.36 6.88 -5.16
CA ALA A 83 5.71 6.89 -4.61
C ALA A 83 6.76 7.29 -5.67
N LEU A 84 6.61 6.85 -6.91
CA LEU A 84 7.54 7.12 -8.01
C LEU A 84 7.57 8.61 -8.41
N LYS A 85 6.46 9.33 -8.26
CA LYS A 85 6.44 10.80 -8.42
C LYS A 85 7.20 11.50 -7.30
N GLY A 86 7.16 10.87 -6.12
CA GLY A 86 7.72 11.32 -4.85
C GLY A 86 7.17 12.65 -4.36
N ASN A 87 7.82 13.23 -3.34
CA ASN A 87 7.30 14.36 -2.58
C ASN A 87 5.84 14.09 -2.17
N VAL A 88 5.64 12.94 -1.53
CA VAL A 88 4.31 12.37 -1.26
C VAL A 88 4.24 11.81 0.15
N VAL A 89 3.09 12.00 0.80
CA VAL A 89 2.69 11.36 2.05
C VAL A 89 1.65 10.29 1.75
N LEU A 90 2.03 9.03 1.96
CA LEU A 90 1.20 7.84 1.79
C LEU A 90 0.60 7.44 3.15
N MET A 91 -0.70 7.68 3.33
CA MET A 91 -1.44 7.38 4.56
C MET A 91 -1.99 5.94 4.55
N GLY A 92 -1.27 5.04 5.21
CA GLY A 92 -1.69 3.66 5.44
C GLY A 92 -1.54 2.74 4.22
N ARG A 93 -2.49 1.80 4.07
CA ARG A 93 -2.61 0.84 2.96
C ARG A 93 -1.39 -0.03 2.65
N GLY A 94 -0.41 -0.05 3.55
CA GLY A 94 0.78 -0.89 3.45
C GLY A 94 1.91 -0.30 2.62
N GLY A 95 1.93 1.03 2.42
CA GLY A 95 3.05 1.70 1.76
C GLY A 95 4.41 1.38 2.41
N ASN A 96 4.44 1.23 3.75
CA ASN A 96 5.65 0.86 4.49
C ASN A 96 6.22 -0.51 4.10
N PHE A 97 5.37 -1.46 3.65
CA PHE A 97 5.83 -2.78 3.19
C PHE A 97 6.36 -2.71 1.75
N LEU A 98 5.67 -1.97 0.86
CA LEU A 98 6.05 -1.83 -0.54
C LEU A 98 7.35 -1.05 -0.74
N LEU A 99 7.59 -0.08 0.13
CA LEU A 99 8.75 0.81 0.10
C LEU A 99 9.87 0.35 1.04
N LYS A 100 9.82 -0.90 1.51
CA LYS A 100 10.94 -1.51 2.23
C LYS A 100 12.21 -1.47 1.37
N ASP A 101 13.33 -1.12 1.99
CA ASP A 101 14.65 -0.95 1.35
C ASP A 101 14.74 0.18 0.31
N ILE A 102 13.75 1.08 0.25
CA ILE A 102 13.86 2.35 -0.48
C ILE A 102 14.35 3.40 0.51
N GLN A 103 15.57 3.88 0.35
CA GLN A 103 16.23 4.77 1.32
C GLN A 103 15.59 6.18 1.36
N SER A 104 15.04 6.64 0.24
CA SER A 104 14.32 7.90 0.13
C SER A 104 12.91 7.83 0.73
N ALA A 105 12.44 6.64 1.12
CA ALA A 105 11.20 6.45 1.84
C ALA A 105 11.44 6.45 3.34
N PHE A 106 10.66 7.25 4.07
CA PHE A 106 10.61 7.23 5.53
C PHE A 106 9.34 6.56 6.01
N ARG A 107 9.48 5.47 6.76
CA ARG A 107 8.38 4.59 7.19
C ARG A 107 8.07 4.82 8.65
N VAL A 108 7.03 5.59 8.90
CA VAL A 108 6.65 6.05 10.25
C VAL A 108 5.41 5.30 10.72
N ARG A 109 5.41 4.90 11.99
CA ARG A 109 4.19 4.44 12.68
C ARG A 109 3.82 5.42 13.80
N ILE A 110 2.59 5.90 13.80
CA ILE A 110 2.03 6.73 14.88
C ILE A 110 1.14 5.89 15.79
N ILE A 111 1.48 5.87 17.08
CA ILE A 111 0.72 5.17 18.13
C ILE A 111 0.30 6.17 19.21
N ALA A 112 -0.67 5.79 20.05
CA ALA A 112 -0.98 6.56 21.26
C ALA A 112 -1.65 5.65 22.31
N PRO A 113 -1.55 5.96 23.61
CA PRO A 113 -2.28 5.24 24.65
C PRO A 113 -3.79 5.25 24.37
N LEU A 114 -4.46 4.12 24.65
CA LEU A 114 -5.88 3.93 24.38
C LEU A 114 -6.75 5.08 24.93
N GLU A 115 -6.47 5.55 26.13
CA GLU A 115 -7.20 6.66 26.76
C GLU A 115 -7.14 7.95 25.95
N LYS A 116 -5.96 8.32 25.45
CA LYS A 116 -5.80 9.51 24.59
C LYS A 116 -6.53 9.35 23.26
N ARG A 117 -6.54 8.13 22.73
CA ARG A 117 -7.28 7.81 21.50
C ARG A 117 -8.78 7.94 21.72
N ILE A 118 -9.30 7.44 22.85
CA ILE A 118 -10.71 7.57 23.21
C ILE A 118 -11.11 9.05 23.35
N GLU A 119 -10.32 9.85 24.08
CA GLU A 119 -10.55 11.30 24.22
C GLU A 119 -10.68 11.97 22.85
N ARG A 120 -9.73 11.72 21.94
CA ARG A 120 -9.73 12.27 20.58
C ARG A 120 -10.95 11.84 19.78
N ILE A 121 -11.31 10.55 19.81
CA ILE A 121 -12.45 10.02 19.04
C ILE A 121 -13.79 10.54 19.58
N THR A 122 -13.96 10.59 20.90
CA THR A 122 -15.17 11.16 21.53
C THR A 122 -15.38 12.61 21.11
N MET A 123 -14.32 13.42 21.11
CA MET A 123 -14.42 14.83 20.66
C MET A 123 -14.69 14.94 19.16
N ARG A 124 -13.98 14.17 18.33
CA ARG A 124 -14.06 14.29 16.86
C ARG A 124 -15.38 13.79 16.30
N GLU A 125 -15.87 12.65 16.79
CA GLU A 125 -17.06 11.98 16.26
C GLU A 125 -18.33 12.29 17.07
N SER A 126 -18.22 13.05 18.18
CA SER A 126 -19.34 13.35 19.09
C SER A 126 -20.04 12.09 19.65
N VAL A 127 -19.25 11.08 20.03
CA VAL A 127 -19.74 9.79 20.56
C VAL A 127 -19.32 9.56 22.00
N ASP A 128 -20.07 8.75 22.73
CA ASP A 128 -19.72 8.36 24.09
C ASP A 128 -18.44 7.50 24.14
N ARG A 129 -17.91 7.34 25.35
CA ARG A 129 -16.65 6.65 25.61
C ARG A 129 -16.66 5.17 25.18
N GLU A 130 -17.76 4.46 25.39
CA GLU A 130 -17.86 3.05 25.04
C GLU A 130 -17.99 2.86 23.53
N THR A 131 -18.76 3.72 22.86
CA THR A 131 -18.82 3.77 21.39
C THR A 131 -17.45 4.11 20.79
N ALA A 132 -16.72 5.07 21.34
CA ALA A 132 -15.37 5.41 20.90
C ALA A 132 -14.39 4.23 21.03
N LYS A 133 -14.41 3.51 22.17
CA LYS A 133 -13.61 2.29 22.36
C LYS A 133 -13.95 1.21 21.34
N TRP A 134 -15.24 0.98 21.09
CA TRP A 134 -15.69 0.00 20.12
C TRP A 134 -15.22 0.36 18.71
N LEU A 135 -15.37 1.61 18.28
CA LEU A 135 -14.88 2.11 16.99
C LEU A 135 -13.37 1.93 16.86
N ILE A 136 -12.60 2.29 17.88
CA ILE A 136 -11.15 2.09 17.93
C ILE A 136 -10.77 0.63 17.68
N LYS A 137 -11.36 -0.28 18.45
CA LYS A 137 -11.05 -1.71 18.35
C LYS A 137 -11.44 -2.26 16.97
N LYS A 138 -12.63 -1.89 16.48
CA LYS A 138 -13.12 -2.30 15.17
C LYS A 138 -12.19 -1.86 14.05
N THR A 139 -11.88 -0.56 13.98
CA THR A 139 -11.04 0.00 12.91
C THR A 139 -9.59 -0.51 12.96
N ASP A 140 -9.01 -0.70 14.15
CA ASP A 140 -7.66 -1.28 14.24
C ASP A 140 -7.65 -2.74 13.76
N THR A 141 -8.68 -3.52 14.09
CA THR A 141 -8.84 -4.92 13.62
C THR A 141 -9.00 -4.99 12.11
N GLU A 142 -9.80 -4.10 11.52
CA GLU A 142 -9.98 -4.00 10.06
C GLU A 142 -8.65 -3.68 9.36
N ARG A 143 -7.88 -2.72 9.90
CA ARG A 143 -6.55 -2.37 9.37
C ARG A 143 -5.56 -3.51 9.45
N GLU A 144 -5.52 -4.22 10.57
CA GLU A 144 -4.67 -5.40 10.74
C GLU A 144 -5.06 -6.50 9.73
N CYS A 145 -6.36 -6.77 9.60
CA CYS A 145 -6.83 -7.74 8.63
C CYS A 145 -6.46 -7.35 7.20
N PHE A 146 -6.67 -6.09 6.79
CA PHE A 146 -6.31 -5.60 5.47
C PHE A 146 -4.82 -5.88 5.17
N ILE A 147 -3.94 -5.50 6.09
CA ILE A 147 -2.49 -5.69 5.93
C ILE A 147 -2.12 -7.17 5.88
N ARG A 148 -2.67 -7.99 6.77
CA ARG A 148 -2.42 -9.43 6.77
C ARG A 148 -2.92 -10.11 5.50
N SER A 149 -4.05 -9.65 4.95
CA SER A 149 -4.68 -10.25 3.77
C SER A 149 -3.94 -9.95 2.48
N ILE A 150 -3.36 -8.75 2.35
CA ILE A 150 -2.66 -8.33 1.13
C ILE A 150 -1.17 -8.63 1.18
N TYR A 151 -0.53 -8.38 2.33
CA TYR A 151 0.93 -8.45 2.45
C TYR A 151 1.41 -9.69 3.21
N GLY A 152 0.52 -10.41 3.90
CA GLY A 152 0.92 -11.53 4.77
C GLY A 152 1.80 -11.09 5.95
N LYS A 153 1.72 -9.80 6.33
CA LYS A 153 2.56 -9.18 7.36
C LYS A 153 1.76 -8.84 8.61
N GLU A 154 2.48 -8.73 9.72
CA GLU A 154 1.94 -8.26 10.99
C GLU A 154 2.09 -6.75 11.09
N LEU A 155 0.97 -6.06 11.33
CA LEU A 155 0.94 -4.59 11.39
C LEU A 155 1.81 -4.04 12.53
N ASN A 156 1.96 -4.79 13.62
CA ASN A 156 2.63 -4.35 14.84
C ASN A 156 4.12 -4.74 14.89
N ASN A 157 4.66 -5.38 13.86
CA ASN A 157 6.09 -5.69 13.80
C ASN A 157 6.91 -4.39 13.68
N PRO A 158 7.78 -4.04 14.65
CA PRO A 158 8.56 -2.81 14.61
C PRO A 158 9.55 -2.75 13.44
N ASP A 159 10.05 -3.89 12.93
CA ASP A 159 11.03 -3.95 11.83
C ASP A 159 10.47 -3.45 10.48
N GLU A 160 9.15 -3.29 10.40
CA GLU A 160 8.46 -2.83 9.19
C GLU A 160 8.36 -1.28 9.14
N TYR A 161 9.00 -0.59 10.08
CA TYR A 161 9.06 0.86 10.23
C TYR A 161 10.49 1.32 10.53
N ASP A 162 10.82 2.56 10.15
CA ASP A 162 12.08 3.21 10.51
C ASP A 162 11.96 3.88 11.89
N ILE A 163 10.76 4.37 12.23
CA ILE A 163 10.46 4.94 13.55
C ILE A 163 9.00 4.71 13.97
N ILE A 164 8.81 4.55 15.28
CA ILE A 164 7.50 4.52 15.92
C ILE A 164 7.41 5.72 16.86
N LEU A 165 6.43 6.59 16.66
CA LEU A 165 6.24 7.81 17.42
C LEU A 165 4.94 7.73 18.24
N ASP A 166 5.07 8.00 19.55
CA ASP A 166 3.96 7.99 20.50
C ASP A 166 3.36 9.40 20.67
N ALA A 167 2.23 9.64 20.00
CA ALA A 167 1.48 10.88 20.01
C ALA A 167 0.60 11.08 21.26
N GLY A 168 0.75 10.24 22.28
CA GLY A 168 0.28 10.50 23.63
C GLY A 168 1.36 11.01 24.59
N LYS A 169 2.64 10.86 24.22
CA LYS A 169 3.80 11.32 25.02
C LYS A 169 4.46 12.56 24.45
N ARG A 170 4.40 12.76 23.13
CA ARG A 170 4.98 13.91 22.42
C ARG A 170 3.89 14.85 21.95
N GLN A 171 4.22 16.12 21.83
CA GLN A 171 3.34 17.11 21.21
C GLN A 171 3.31 16.88 19.69
N GLU A 172 2.19 17.24 19.04
CA GLU A 172 2.03 17.02 17.60
C GLU A 172 3.07 17.79 16.78
N GLU A 173 3.39 19.02 17.19
CA GLU A 173 4.44 19.85 16.58
C GLU A 173 5.83 19.18 16.63
N GLU A 174 6.17 18.57 17.77
CA GLU A 174 7.43 17.83 17.93
C GLU A 174 7.52 16.65 16.95
N ILE A 175 6.41 15.92 16.77
CA ILE A 175 6.35 14.80 15.82
C ILE A 175 6.48 15.30 14.38
N ILE A 176 5.81 16.40 14.03
CA ILE A 176 5.87 17.01 12.70
C ILE A 176 7.32 17.43 12.40
N ASN A 177 8.02 18.03 13.37
CA ASN A 177 9.41 18.46 13.20
C ASN A 177 10.34 17.25 12.97
N ILE A 178 10.25 16.22 13.81
CA ILE A 178 11.03 14.96 13.65
C ILE A 178 10.83 14.38 12.26
N ILE A 179 9.58 14.29 11.79
CA ILE A 179 9.27 13.74 10.47
C ILE A 179 9.86 14.61 9.37
N SER A 180 9.69 15.93 9.47
CA SER A 180 10.10 16.87 8.42
C SER A 180 11.62 16.92 8.27
N GLU A 181 12.37 16.94 9.38
CA GLU A 181 13.83 16.89 9.38
C GLU A 181 14.35 15.60 8.71
N ASN A 182 13.79 14.44 9.06
CA ASN A 182 14.16 13.16 8.45
C ASN A 182 13.83 13.11 6.95
N LEU A 183 12.75 13.76 6.50
CA LEU A 183 12.42 13.83 5.08
C LEU A 183 13.39 14.72 4.31
N GLN A 184 13.78 15.86 4.86
CA GLN A 184 14.77 16.77 4.24
C GLN A 184 16.12 16.07 4.03
N GLU A 185 16.59 15.29 5.01
CA GLU A 185 17.81 14.48 4.86
C GLU A 185 17.68 13.47 3.70
N ARG A 186 16.51 12.83 3.60
CA ARG A 186 16.23 11.83 2.56
C ARG A 186 16.03 12.40 1.18
N GLU A 187 15.66 13.67 1.06
CA GLU A 187 15.54 14.33 -0.24
C GLU A 187 16.85 14.33 -1.03
N GLN A 188 17.99 14.31 -0.31
CA GLN A 188 19.34 14.34 -0.87
C GLN A 188 19.83 12.97 -1.36
N ILE A 189 19.10 11.89 -1.06
CA ILE A 189 19.47 10.53 -1.45
C ILE A 189 19.32 10.35 -2.97
N GLN A 190 20.39 9.90 -3.62
CA GLN A 190 20.42 9.56 -5.05
C GLN A 190 20.40 8.04 -5.24
N GLY A 191 19.78 7.56 -6.32
CA GLY A 191 19.88 6.15 -6.76
C GLY A 191 18.62 5.30 -6.58
N ASP A 192 17.74 5.62 -5.64
CA ASP A 192 16.50 4.84 -5.42
C ASP A 192 15.51 4.92 -6.57
N ASN A 193 15.59 5.97 -7.39
CA ASN A 193 14.65 6.19 -8.48
C ASN A 193 14.67 5.02 -9.50
N LYS A 194 15.84 4.40 -9.76
CA LYS A 194 15.90 3.22 -10.63
C LYS A 194 15.15 2.06 -9.98
N THR A 195 15.47 1.70 -8.75
CA THR A 195 14.84 0.58 -8.02
C THR A 195 13.33 0.77 -7.90
N LEU A 196 12.88 1.97 -7.53
CA LEU A 196 11.46 2.27 -7.40
C LEU A 196 10.73 2.24 -8.75
N SER A 197 11.37 2.75 -9.82
CA SER A 197 10.83 2.68 -11.18
C SER A 197 10.63 1.23 -11.65
N LEU A 198 11.61 0.35 -11.39
CA LEU A 198 11.52 -1.08 -11.69
C LEU A 198 10.41 -1.76 -10.88
N ARG A 199 10.27 -1.44 -9.58
CA ARG A 199 9.16 -1.98 -8.75
C ARG A 199 7.79 -1.51 -9.27
N ALA A 200 7.66 -0.24 -9.63
CA ALA A 200 6.42 0.31 -10.16
C ALA A 200 6.07 -0.29 -11.54
N GLU A 201 7.06 -0.50 -12.42
CA GLU A 201 6.87 -1.18 -13.71
C GLU A 201 6.37 -2.62 -13.52
N ALA A 202 7.02 -3.38 -12.64
CA ALA A 202 6.60 -4.74 -12.32
C ALA A 202 5.18 -4.79 -11.70
N ALA A 203 4.86 -3.87 -10.78
CA ALA A 203 3.54 -3.78 -10.17
C ALA A 203 2.44 -3.42 -11.19
N ARG A 204 2.71 -2.48 -12.11
CA ARG A 204 1.77 -2.12 -13.19
C ARG A 204 1.49 -3.31 -14.11
N LEU A 205 2.51 -4.07 -14.49
CA LEU A 205 2.31 -5.27 -15.30
C LEU A 205 1.53 -6.34 -14.53
N LYS A 206 1.88 -6.59 -13.26
CA LYS A 206 1.16 -7.55 -12.41
C LYS A 206 -0.31 -7.17 -12.27
N ALA A 207 -0.60 -5.89 -12.01
CA ALA A 207 -1.96 -5.37 -11.92
C ALA A 207 -2.70 -5.60 -13.24
N GLY A 208 -2.15 -5.17 -14.38
CA GLY A 208 -2.80 -5.33 -15.68
C GLY A 208 -3.11 -6.78 -16.06
N LEU A 209 -2.27 -7.73 -15.65
CA LEU A 209 -2.52 -9.17 -15.85
C LEU A 209 -3.60 -9.70 -14.90
N LEU A 210 -3.52 -9.38 -13.60
CA LEU A 210 -4.45 -9.90 -12.59
C LEU A 210 -5.82 -9.21 -12.59
N THR A 211 -5.95 -8.03 -13.20
CA THR A 211 -7.25 -7.39 -13.44
C THR A 211 -7.94 -7.86 -14.71
N ASN A 212 -7.35 -8.82 -15.46
CA ASN A 212 -8.00 -9.46 -16.60
C ASN A 212 -8.64 -10.79 -16.17
N SER A 213 -9.97 -10.87 -16.18
CA SER A 213 -10.73 -12.05 -15.71
C SER A 213 -10.56 -13.30 -16.57
N ARG A 214 -10.00 -13.15 -17.77
CA ARG A 214 -9.66 -14.28 -18.65
C ARG A 214 -8.32 -14.92 -18.28
N LEU A 215 -7.51 -14.25 -17.45
CA LEU A 215 -6.22 -14.73 -17.01
C LEU A 215 -6.32 -15.22 -15.57
N PHE A 216 -6.01 -16.50 -15.37
CA PHE A 216 -5.99 -17.08 -14.03
C PHE A 216 -4.61 -17.67 -13.73
N VAL A 217 -3.78 -16.85 -13.09
CA VAL A 217 -2.43 -17.25 -12.64
C VAL A 217 -2.30 -16.95 -11.14
N PRO A 218 -2.79 -17.86 -10.27
CA PRO A 218 -2.81 -17.66 -8.82
C PRO A 218 -1.48 -17.29 -8.17
N THR A 219 -0.40 -17.83 -8.72
CA THR A 219 0.95 -17.71 -8.19
C THR A 219 1.78 -16.66 -8.93
N LEU A 220 1.14 -15.74 -9.67
CA LEU A 220 1.85 -14.78 -10.49
C LEU A 220 2.69 -13.83 -9.64
N GLU A 221 3.98 -13.85 -9.93
CA GLU A 221 4.97 -12.88 -9.49
C GLU A 221 5.53 -12.14 -10.70
N VAL A 222 5.77 -10.85 -10.53
CA VAL A 222 6.40 -10.00 -11.54
C VAL A 222 7.48 -9.20 -10.83
N PHE A 223 8.70 -9.26 -11.35
CA PHE A 223 9.86 -8.60 -10.77
C PHE A 223 10.93 -8.38 -11.84
N HIS A 224 11.98 -7.64 -11.49
CA HIS A 224 13.13 -7.43 -12.37
C HIS A 224 14.30 -8.33 -11.95
N GLU A 225 14.95 -8.94 -12.95
CA GLU A 225 16.29 -9.52 -12.84
C GLU A 225 17.24 -8.73 -13.75
N GLY A 226 18.10 -7.91 -13.15
CA GLY A 226 18.87 -6.91 -13.89
C GLY A 226 17.94 -5.95 -14.63
N ASP A 227 18.12 -5.80 -15.95
CA ASP A 227 17.26 -4.96 -16.78
C ASP A 227 16.09 -5.72 -17.44
N SER A 228 15.91 -7.02 -17.12
CA SER A 228 14.83 -7.85 -17.67
C SER A 228 13.63 -7.91 -16.73
N LEU A 229 12.42 -7.74 -17.27
CA LEU A 229 11.18 -7.98 -16.55
C LEU A 229 10.81 -9.47 -16.63
N VAL A 230 10.57 -10.09 -15.49
CA VAL A 230 10.33 -11.54 -15.36
C VAL A 230 8.93 -11.79 -14.82
N LEU A 231 8.20 -12.70 -15.45
CA LEU A 231 6.90 -13.22 -15.00
C LEU A 231 7.12 -14.65 -14.55
N ARG A 232 6.85 -14.94 -13.29
CA ARG A 232 6.97 -16.27 -12.71
C ARG A 232 5.62 -16.72 -12.19
N GLY A 233 5.26 -17.98 -12.42
CA GLY A 233 3.96 -18.49 -11.98
C GLY A 233 3.63 -19.86 -12.54
N ILE A 234 2.46 -20.37 -12.15
CA ILE A 234 1.94 -21.67 -12.58
C ILE A 234 0.62 -21.43 -13.31
N VAL A 235 0.53 -21.93 -14.54
CA VAL A 235 -0.66 -21.95 -15.39
C VAL A 235 -1.14 -23.40 -15.58
N HIS A 236 -2.39 -23.59 -16.02
CA HIS A 236 -2.96 -24.94 -16.13
C HIS A 236 -2.48 -25.66 -17.39
N ASN A 237 -2.27 -24.93 -18.48
CA ASN A 237 -2.00 -25.52 -19.78
C ASN A 237 -1.15 -24.59 -20.67
N PRO A 238 -0.56 -25.12 -21.77
CA PRO A 238 0.25 -24.32 -22.68
C PRO A 238 -0.52 -23.20 -23.40
N LYS A 239 -1.86 -23.28 -23.51
CA LYS A 239 -2.66 -22.22 -24.14
C LYS A 239 -2.71 -21.00 -23.22
N GLU A 240 -2.97 -21.20 -21.93
CA GLU A 240 -2.94 -20.13 -20.92
C GLU A 240 -1.58 -19.43 -20.88
N HIS A 241 -0.48 -20.19 -20.95
CA HIS A 241 0.86 -19.62 -21.05
C HIS A 241 0.94 -18.60 -22.20
N LYS A 242 0.56 -18.99 -23.42
CA LYS A 242 0.62 -18.10 -24.58
C LYS A 242 -0.25 -16.84 -24.40
N VAL A 243 -1.45 -16.99 -23.86
CA VAL A 243 -2.36 -15.85 -23.64
C VAL A 243 -1.76 -14.86 -22.63
N VAL A 244 -1.17 -15.35 -21.53
CA VAL A 244 -0.51 -14.49 -20.54
C VAL A 244 0.71 -13.79 -21.14
N GLU A 245 1.51 -14.51 -21.94
CA GLU A 245 2.69 -13.95 -22.60
C GLU A 245 2.32 -12.85 -23.63
N GLU A 246 1.27 -13.08 -24.44
CA GLU A 246 0.75 -12.10 -25.40
C GLU A 246 0.21 -10.85 -24.69
N GLU A 247 -0.55 -11.04 -23.61
CA GLU A 247 -1.06 -9.91 -22.82
C GLU A 247 0.10 -9.14 -22.16
N ALA A 248 1.12 -9.82 -21.65
CA ALA A 248 2.28 -9.19 -21.07
C ALA A 248 3.04 -8.34 -22.11
N LYS A 249 3.23 -8.85 -23.33
CA LYS A 249 3.83 -8.10 -24.44
C LYS A 249 3.01 -6.88 -24.82
N ARG A 250 1.68 -7.00 -24.82
CA ARG A 250 0.75 -5.89 -25.08
C ARG A 250 0.89 -4.79 -24.02
N LEU A 251 0.84 -5.16 -22.74
CA LEU A 251 0.92 -4.23 -21.61
C LEU A 251 2.28 -3.52 -21.52
N THR A 252 3.36 -4.21 -21.87
CA THR A 252 4.72 -3.67 -21.89
C THR A 252 5.08 -2.94 -23.19
N ARG A 253 4.13 -2.77 -24.11
CA ARG A 253 4.33 -2.12 -25.42
C ARG A 253 5.49 -2.73 -26.23
N GLY A 254 5.64 -4.05 -26.15
CA GLY A 254 6.66 -4.80 -26.89
C GLY A 254 8.06 -4.82 -26.25
N ARG A 255 8.25 -4.27 -25.04
CA ARG A 255 9.50 -4.48 -24.30
C ARG A 255 9.72 -5.98 -24.02
N PRO A 256 10.97 -6.46 -23.99
CA PRO A 256 11.26 -7.85 -23.70
C PRO A 256 10.77 -8.23 -22.30
N VAL A 257 10.03 -9.33 -22.23
CA VAL A 257 9.51 -9.92 -21.00
C VAL A 257 9.92 -11.39 -20.98
N ARG A 258 10.60 -11.82 -19.91
CA ARG A 258 10.94 -13.22 -19.72
C ARG A 258 9.77 -13.92 -19.03
N CYS A 259 9.19 -14.89 -19.73
CA CYS A 259 8.04 -15.65 -19.25
C CYS A 259 8.50 -16.98 -18.65
N GLU A 260 8.63 -17.05 -17.33
CA GLU A 260 8.94 -18.24 -16.53
C GLU A 260 7.65 -18.88 -15.98
N LEU A 261 6.68 -19.10 -16.86
CA LEU A 261 5.43 -19.76 -16.52
C LEU A 261 5.55 -21.27 -16.72
N HIS A 262 5.29 -22.01 -15.64
CA HIS A 262 5.28 -23.45 -15.66
C HIS A 262 3.84 -23.97 -15.70
N TYR A 263 3.62 -25.14 -16.28
CA TYR A 263 2.33 -25.83 -16.20
C TYR A 263 2.55 -27.25 -15.70
N ARG A 264 1.60 -27.73 -14.89
CA ARG A 264 1.61 -29.13 -14.46
C ARG A 264 1.35 -30.01 -15.69
N LYS A 265 2.17 -31.04 -15.87
CA LYS A 265 1.98 -32.06 -16.92
C LYS A 265 0.75 -32.90 -16.63
#